data_AF-A0A438BMF4-F1
#
_entry.id   AF-A0A438BMF4-F1
#
_cell.length_a   1.000
_cell.length_b   1.000
_cell.length_c   1.000
_cell.angle_alpha   90.00
_cell.angle_beta   90.00
_cell.angle_gamma   90.00
#
_symmetry.space_group_name_H-M   'P 1'
#
loop_
_entity.id
_entity.type
_entity.pdbx_description
1 polymer ?
#
loop_
_entity_poly.entity_id
_entity_poly.type
_entity_poly.pdbx_seq_one_letter_code
_entity_poly.pdbx_strand_id
1 'polypeptide(L)'
;MATEFTVGHDQEWTINFNYEAWAKDKVFHVGDELGRDAEEAYIQRTPLVSTPMTSKRFVGAMAILAFVLPVVAMATEFTIGDDQGWTINFDYEAWAKEKVFHVGDKLVFKYTAGRHNVFKVNGTAFTNCTIPPANEAITTGNDVITLATLGRKWYICGVNDHCANYGQKLVITVLEESASPALAPSNPTAPAPNSAHGISGSRYQLLMAAMVALAFLAI
;
A
#
# COMPACT_ATOMS: atom_id res chain seq x y z
N MET A 1 -5.68 28.66 -25.35
CA MET A 1 -6.09 27.26 -25.52
C MET A 1 -7.60 27.27 -25.62
N ALA A 2 -8.17 27.07 -26.82
CA ALA A 2 -9.62 27.07 -26.97
C ALA A 2 -10.10 25.63 -26.78
N THR A 3 -10.78 25.39 -25.67
CA THR A 3 -11.49 24.13 -25.39
C THR A 3 -12.95 24.32 -25.76
N GLU A 4 -13.47 23.52 -26.68
CA GLU A 4 -14.90 23.47 -26.97
C GLU A 4 -15.47 22.16 -26.41
N PHE A 5 -16.63 22.26 -25.75
CA PHE A 5 -17.34 21.13 -25.17
C PHE A 5 -18.60 20.89 -25.99
N THR A 6 -18.73 19.70 -26.58
CA THR A 6 -19.98 19.24 -27.19
C THR A 6 -20.53 18.04 -26.42
N VAL A 7 -21.84 18.06 -26.15
CA VAL A 7 -22.56 17.03 -25.39
C VAL A 7 -23.10 15.98 -26.34
N GLY A 8 -22.64 14.73 -26.18
CA GLY A 8 -23.22 13.54 -26.83
C GLY A 8 -24.49 13.06 -26.12
N HIS A 9 -25.40 12.45 -26.87
CA HIS A 9 -26.77 12.10 -26.45
C HIS A 9 -26.84 10.93 -25.44
N ASP A 10 -25.69 10.42 -25.01
CA ASP A 10 -25.46 9.25 -24.17
C ASP A 10 -24.63 9.55 -22.90
N GLN A 11 -24.42 10.84 -22.57
CA GLN A 11 -23.72 11.28 -21.35
C GLN A 11 -22.27 10.77 -21.20
N GLU A 12 -21.59 10.51 -22.32
CA GLU A 12 -20.14 10.27 -22.31
C GLU A 12 -19.40 11.54 -22.76
N TRP A 13 -18.42 11.99 -21.96
CA TRP A 13 -17.61 13.18 -22.24
C TRP A 13 -16.31 12.78 -22.94
N THR A 14 -16.09 13.27 -24.16
CA THR A 14 -14.82 13.13 -24.87
C THR A 14 -14.14 14.49 -25.03
N ILE A 15 -12.85 14.55 -24.69
CA ILE A 15 -12.02 15.76 -24.80
C ILE A 15 -11.15 15.62 -26.05
N ASN A 16 -11.37 16.48 -27.05
CA ASN A 16 -10.55 16.53 -28.26
C ASN A 16 -9.59 17.72 -28.24
N PHE A 17 -8.29 17.46 -28.40
CA PHE A 17 -7.25 18.48 -28.48
C PHE A 17 -6.88 18.75 -29.95
N ASN A 18 -7.15 19.96 -30.45
CA ASN A 18 -6.74 20.39 -31.80
C ASN A 18 -5.42 21.16 -31.72
N TYR A 19 -4.35 20.59 -32.30
CA TYR A 19 -2.99 21.13 -32.26
C TYR A 19 -2.63 22.02 -33.47
N GLU A 20 -3.51 22.17 -34.46
CA GLU A 20 -3.20 22.92 -35.69
C GLU A 20 -3.26 24.46 -35.51
N ALA A 21 -3.70 24.95 -34.35
CA ALA A 21 -3.87 26.39 -34.10
C ALA A 21 -2.59 27.14 -33.67
N TRP A 22 -1.46 26.46 -33.47
CA TRP A 22 -0.23 27.11 -32.96
C TRP A 22 0.80 27.50 -34.04
N ALA A 23 0.68 26.98 -35.26
CA ALA A 23 1.72 27.15 -36.28
C ALA A 23 1.65 28.45 -37.08
N LYS A 24 0.69 29.35 -36.83
CA LYS A 24 0.44 30.52 -37.71
C LYS A 24 1.03 31.86 -37.23
N ASP A 25 1.66 31.93 -36.06
CA ASP A 25 2.03 33.22 -35.46
C ASP A 25 3.53 33.59 -35.52
N LYS A 26 4.31 32.96 -36.40
CA LYS A 26 5.70 33.40 -36.64
C LYS A 26 6.00 33.61 -38.11
N VAL A 27 5.45 34.69 -38.65
CA VAL A 27 5.93 35.33 -39.88
C VAL A 27 7.14 36.17 -39.51
N PHE A 28 8.34 35.75 -39.93
CA PHE A 28 9.54 36.60 -39.90
C PHE A 28 9.76 37.14 -41.31
N HIS A 29 9.66 38.46 -41.46
CA HIS A 29 9.96 39.16 -42.70
C HIS A 29 11.47 39.13 -42.96
N VAL A 30 11.88 38.60 -44.12
CA VAL A 30 13.25 38.72 -44.64
C VAL A 30 13.18 39.52 -45.92
N GLY A 31 13.60 40.78 -45.84
CA GLY A 31 14.00 41.61 -46.96
C GLY A 31 15.35 42.23 -46.59
N ASP A 32 16.41 41.77 -47.24
CA ASP A 32 17.29 42.61 -48.08
C ASP A 32 18.51 41.79 -48.54
N GLU A 33 18.88 42.05 -49.78
CA GLU A 33 19.71 41.26 -50.69
C GLU A 33 21.23 41.27 -50.39
N LEU A 34 21.93 40.48 -51.24
CA LEU A 34 23.36 40.40 -51.54
C LEU A 34 24.08 39.33 -50.70
N GLY A 35 24.46 38.16 -51.23
CA GLY A 35 24.83 37.80 -52.59
C GLY A 35 26.34 37.59 -52.63
N ARG A 36 26.77 36.39 -53.07
CA ARG A 36 28.17 35.92 -53.23
C ARG A 36 28.88 35.76 -51.87
N ASP A 37 29.36 34.60 -51.42
CA ASP A 37 30.10 33.55 -52.12
C ASP A 37 29.81 32.19 -51.46
N ALA A 38 29.33 31.24 -52.27
CA ALA A 38 29.40 29.83 -51.92
C ALA A 38 30.83 29.33 -52.12
N GLU A 39 31.19 28.32 -51.35
CA GLU A 39 32.27 27.37 -51.67
C GLU A 39 33.70 27.76 -51.21
N GLU A 40 33.94 27.86 -49.90
CA GLU A 40 35.17 27.35 -49.25
C GLU A 40 35.11 27.46 -47.72
N ALA A 41 34.46 26.50 -47.05
CA ALA A 41 34.76 26.13 -45.65
C ALA A 41 33.98 24.86 -45.25
N TYR A 42 34.09 23.79 -46.03
CA TYR A 42 33.44 22.50 -45.75
C TYR A 42 34.16 21.66 -44.67
N ILE A 43 35.27 22.11 -44.06
CA ILE A 43 36.02 21.27 -43.12
C ILE A 43 36.29 22.03 -41.81
N GLN A 44 35.82 21.42 -40.69
CA GLN A 44 36.02 21.77 -39.25
C GLN A 44 34.98 22.64 -38.50
N ARG A 45 33.68 22.31 -38.54
CA ARG A 45 32.78 22.62 -37.40
C ARG A 45 31.92 21.43 -37.01
N THR A 46 32.44 20.58 -36.13
CA THR A 46 31.61 19.69 -35.32
C THR A 46 30.84 20.53 -34.29
N PRO A 47 29.51 20.43 -34.18
CA PRO A 47 28.80 20.99 -33.05
C PRO A 47 29.19 20.18 -31.81
N LEU A 48 29.68 20.86 -30.78
CA LEU A 48 29.87 20.26 -29.45
C LEU A 48 28.49 19.93 -28.88
N VAL A 49 27.93 18.78 -29.25
CA VAL A 49 26.89 18.12 -28.46
C VAL A 49 27.59 17.71 -27.16
N SER A 50 27.34 18.47 -26.09
CA SER A 50 27.65 18.05 -24.74
C SER A 50 26.86 16.79 -24.46
N THR A 51 27.48 15.63 -24.73
CA THR A 51 26.97 14.37 -24.21
C THR A 51 26.96 14.51 -22.69
N PRO A 52 25.81 14.34 -21.99
CA PRO A 52 25.87 14.25 -20.55
C PRO A 52 26.83 13.12 -20.24
N MET A 53 27.83 13.43 -19.42
CA MET A 53 28.84 12.48 -19.00
C MET A 53 28.13 11.43 -18.15
N THR A 54 27.60 10.40 -18.81
CA THR A 54 26.97 9.25 -18.18
C THR A 54 28.07 8.45 -17.52
N SER A 55 28.46 8.90 -16.33
CA SER A 55 29.36 8.15 -15.46
C SER A 55 28.72 6.79 -15.22
N LYS A 56 29.42 5.72 -15.59
CA LYS A 56 28.99 4.32 -15.35
C LYS A 56 28.63 4.09 -13.87
N ARG A 57 29.21 4.89 -12.95
CA ARG A 57 28.91 4.86 -11.51
C ARG A 57 27.54 5.46 -11.18
N PHE A 58 27.06 6.42 -11.97
CA PHE A 58 25.73 7.02 -11.83
C PHE A 58 24.63 6.08 -12.33
N VAL A 59 24.89 5.36 -13.44
CA VAL A 59 23.98 4.32 -13.96
C VAL A 59 23.90 3.13 -13.00
N GLY A 60 25.04 2.69 -12.45
CA GLY A 60 25.08 1.65 -11.42
C GLY A 60 24.32 2.05 -10.15
N ALA A 61 24.52 3.28 -9.64
CA ALA A 61 23.83 3.76 -8.45
C ALA A 61 22.29 3.85 -8.63
N MET A 62 21.82 4.28 -9.80
CA MET A 62 20.38 4.34 -10.12
C MET A 62 19.75 2.96 -10.31
N ALA A 63 20.49 2.01 -10.89
CA ALA A 63 20.02 0.62 -11.04
C ALA A 63 19.93 -0.11 -9.70
N ILE A 64 20.86 0.16 -8.77
CA ILE A 64 20.81 -0.41 -7.41
C ILE A 64 19.58 0.12 -6.66
N LEU A 65 19.28 1.42 -6.73
CA LEU A 65 18.12 2.04 -6.06
C LEU A 65 16.77 1.45 -6.48
N ALA A 66 16.63 1.01 -7.74
CA ALA A 66 15.41 0.38 -8.26
C ALA A 66 15.21 -1.07 -7.77
N PHE A 67 16.28 -1.77 -7.36
CA PHE A 67 16.20 -3.14 -6.83
C PHE A 67 15.92 -3.19 -5.32
N VAL A 68 16.00 -2.07 -4.59
CA VAL A 68 15.89 -2.06 -3.11
C VAL A 68 14.45 -1.98 -2.60
N LEU A 69 13.44 -1.77 -3.45
CA LEU A 69 12.04 -1.65 -2.99
C LEU A 69 11.10 -2.68 -3.63
N PRO A 70 11.26 -3.99 -3.37
CA PRO A 70 10.07 -4.81 -3.30
C PRO A 70 9.24 -4.29 -2.12
N VAL A 71 8.12 -3.61 -2.40
CA VAL A 71 7.05 -3.45 -1.41
C VAL A 71 6.52 -4.85 -1.18
N VAL A 72 7.13 -5.56 -0.22
CA VAL A 72 6.60 -6.83 0.23
C VAL A 72 5.35 -6.47 1.02
N ALA A 73 4.17 -6.73 0.44
CA ALA A 73 2.93 -6.73 1.19
C ALA A 73 3.03 -7.86 2.22
N MET A 74 3.34 -7.51 3.46
CA MET A 74 3.46 -8.45 4.57
C MET A 74 2.10 -8.51 5.27
N ALA A 75 1.51 -9.70 5.37
CA ALA A 75 0.33 -9.89 6.22
C ALA A 75 0.65 -9.52 7.67
N THR A 76 -0.17 -8.66 8.26
CA THR A 76 -0.04 -8.22 9.65
C THR A 76 -0.70 -9.22 10.59
N GLU A 77 -0.07 -9.48 11.74
CA GLU A 77 -0.68 -10.28 12.81
C GLU A 77 -1.18 -9.38 13.94
N PHE A 78 -2.47 -9.48 14.25
CA PHE A 78 -3.11 -8.76 15.35
C PHE A 78 -3.37 -9.73 16.51
N THR A 79 -2.71 -9.53 17.64
CA THR A 79 -3.08 -10.23 18.88
C THR A 79 -4.32 -9.57 19.46
N ILE A 80 -5.43 -10.31 19.50
CA ILE A 80 -6.72 -9.79 19.97
C ILE A 80 -6.62 -9.44 21.45
N GLY A 81 -6.90 -8.19 21.80
CA GLY A 81 -6.79 -7.66 23.16
C GLY A 81 -5.36 -7.33 23.61
N ASP A 82 -4.39 -7.34 22.68
CA ASP A 82 -2.97 -7.06 22.95
C ASP A 82 -2.45 -7.88 24.14
N ASP A 83 -1.88 -7.24 25.17
CA ASP A 83 -1.35 -7.92 26.35
C ASP A 83 -2.43 -8.58 27.24
N GLN A 84 -3.70 -8.16 27.11
CA GLN A 84 -4.81 -8.75 27.86
C GLN A 84 -5.30 -10.06 27.25
N GLY A 85 -5.07 -10.26 25.94
CA GLY A 85 -5.53 -11.42 25.20
C GLY A 85 -7.06 -11.49 25.06
N TRP A 86 -7.56 -12.67 24.72
CA TRP A 86 -8.98 -12.95 24.58
C TRP A 86 -9.61 -13.27 25.94
N THR A 87 -10.11 -12.23 26.60
CA THR A 87 -10.69 -12.26 27.96
C THR A 87 -12.05 -11.56 28.05
N ILE A 88 -12.71 -11.73 29.19
CA ILE A 88 -13.97 -11.05 29.57
C ILE A 88 -13.70 -9.64 30.13
N ASN A 89 -14.73 -8.78 30.12
CA ASN A 89 -14.70 -7.40 30.64
C ASN A 89 -13.63 -6.50 29.97
N PHE A 90 -13.40 -6.71 28.68
CA PHE A 90 -12.47 -5.92 27.87
C PHE A 90 -13.21 -5.20 26.74
N ASP A 91 -12.83 -3.94 26.47
CA ASP A 91 -13.45 -3.13 25.42
C ASP A 91 -12.82 -3.42 24.06
N TYR A 92 -13.31 -4.47 23.40
CA TYR A 92 -12.87 -4.83 22.05
C TYR A 92 -13.28 -3.81 20.99
N GLU A 93 -14.29 -2.98 21.23
CA GLU A 93 -14.70 -1.94 20.29
C GLU A 93 -13.67 -0.82 20.27
N ALA A 94 -13.26 -0.33 21.44
CA ALA A 94 -12.16 0.63 21.55
C ALA A 94 -10.86 0.06 20.98
N TRP A 95 -10.52 -1.20 21.32
CA TRP A 95 -9.33 -1.86 20.81
C TRP A 95 -9.31 -1.97 19.28
N ALA A 96 -10.45 -2.22 18.65
CA ALA A 96 -10.56 -2.37 17.20
C ALA A 96 -10.57 -1.03 16.45
N LYS A 97 -11.07 0.05 17.07
CA LYS A 97 -11.16 1.39 16.45
C LYS A 97 -9.82 1.97 15.99
N GLU A 98 -8.75 1.59 16.67
CA GLU A 98 -7.39 2.08 16.38
C GLU A 98 -6.64 1.23 15.35
N LYS A 99 -7.30 0.24 14.73
CA LYS A 99 -6.67 -0.76 13.87
C LYS A 99 -7.34 -0.80 12.51
N VAL A 100 -6.52 -1.06 11.48
CA VAL A 100 -6.97 -1.27 10.10
C VAL A 100 -6.64 -2.69 9.72
N PHE A 101 -7.65 -3.44 9.26
CA PHE A 101 -7.52 -4.84 8.90
C PHE A 101 -7.65 -5.00 7.39
N HIS A 102 -6.75 -5.75 6.78
CA HIS A 102 -6.75 -6.05 5.35
C HIS A 102 -6.93 -7.54 5.08
N VAL A 103 -7.27 -7.87 3.83
CA VAL A 103 -7.28 -9.26 3.38
C VAL A 103 -5.85 -9.82 3.44
N GLY A 104 -5.68 -10.97 4.10
CA GLY A 104 -4.40 -11.63 4.30
C GLY A 104 -3.88 -11.52 5.73
N ASP A 105 -4.29 -10.48 6.47
CA ASP A 105 -3.95 -10.30 7.89
C ASP A 105 -4.44 -11.47 8.75
N LYS A 106 -3.85 -11.62 9.94
CA LYS A 106 -4.15 -12.70 10.89
C LYS A 106 -4.64 -12.13 12.21
N LEU A 107 -5.69 -12.74 12.75
CA LEU A 107 -6.14 -12.52 14.11
C LEU A 107 -5.61 -13.65 15.00
N VAL A 108 -4.92 -13.30 16.08
CA VAL A 108 -4.34 -14.25 17.03
C VAL A 108 -5.10 -14.12 18.35
N PHE A 109 -5.90 -15.13 18.68
CA PHE A 109 -6.66 -15.21 19.92
C PHE A 109 -5.89 -16.03 20.95
N LYS A 110 -5.35 -15.36 21.97
CA LYS A 110 -4.62 -15.99 23.07
C LYS A 110 -5.47 -16.05 24.33
N TYR A 111 -5.61 -17.25 24.89
CA TYR A 111 -6.38 -17.49 26.11
C TYR A 111 -6.01 -18.85 26.72
N THR A 112 -6.38 -19.08 27.99
CA THR A 112 -6.21 -20.41 28.59
C THR A 112 -7.19 -21.40 27.96
N ALA A 113 -6.69 -22.45 27.31
CA ALA A 113 -7.53 -23.49 26.71
C ALA A 113 -8.55 -24.04 27.73
N GLY A 114 -9.79 -24.22 27.28
CA GLY A 114 -10.90 -24.65 28.14
C GLY A 114 -11.57 -23.54 28.97
N ARG A 115 -10.96 -22.34 29.09
CA ARG A 115 -11.62 -21.18 29.73
C ARG A 115 -12.41 -20.31 28.75
N HIS A 116 -11.91 -20.21 27.53
CA HIS A 116 -12.56 -19.48 26.46
C HIS A 116 -12.55 -20.33 25.18
N ASN A 117 -13.24 -19.83 24.18
CA ASN A 117 -13.24 -20.37 22.83
C ASN A 117 -13.53 -19.22 21.86
N VAL A 118 -13.39 -19.49 20.57
CA VAL A 118 -13.68 -18.54 19.51
C VAL A 118 -14.67 -19.15 18.54
N PHE A 119 -15.81 -18.48 18.36
CA PHE A 119 -16.72 -18.74 17.25
C PHE A 119 -16.64 -17.60 16.25
N LYS A 120 -16.56 -17.92 14.96
CA LYS A 120 -16.87 -16.98 13.88
C LYS A 120 -18.36 -17.02 13.62
N VAL A 121 -19.04 -15.88 13.72
CA VAL A 121 -20.50 -15.79 13.62
C VAL A 121 -20.92 -14.71 12.62
N ASN A 122 -22.23 -14.61 12.35
CA ASN A 122 -22.82 -13.50 11.59
C ASN A 122 -23.21 -12.33 12.52
N GLY A 123 -23.63 -11.20 11.93
CA GLY A 123 -24.02 -10.02 12.69
C GLY A 123 -25.19 -10.24 13.67
N THR A 124 -26.19 -11.04 13.32
CA THR A 124 -27.34 -11.32 14.18
C THR A 124 -26.93 -12.14 15.40
N ALA A 125 -26.19 -13.23 15.18
CA ALA A 125 -25.66 -14.07 16.24
C ALA A 125 -24.66 -13.33 17.13
N PHE A 126 -23.88 -12.42 16.56
CA PHE A 126 -23.03 -11.51 17.33
C PHE A 126 -23.85 -10.60 18.23
N THR A 127 -24.85 -9.90 17.70
CA THR A 127 -25.68 -8.97 18.49
C THR A 127 -26.38 -9.70 19.63
N ASN A 128 -26.97 -10.85 19.34
CA ASN A 128 -27.75 -11.64 20.31
C ASN A 128 -26.91 -12.60 21.16
N CYS A 129 -25.59 -12.66 20.94
CA CYS A 129 -24.72 -13.69 21.52
C CYS A 129 -25.28 -15.12 21.35
N THR A 130 -25.79 -15.42 20.16
CA THR A 130 -26.30 -16.76 19.82
C THR A 130 -25.11 -17.69 19.59
N ILE A 131 -24.97 -18.69 20.46
CA ILE A 131 -23.84 -19.62 20.46
C ILE A 131 -24.08 -20.77 19.46
N PRO A 132 -23.21 -20.96 18.46
CA PRO A 132 -23.29 -22.12 17.56
C PRO A 132 -23.03 -23.45 18.27
N PRO A 133 -23.27 -24.60 17.60
CA PRO A 133 -22.89 -25.92 18.10
C PRO A 133 -21.42 -26.00 18.53
N ALA A 134 -21.15 -26.67 19.66
CA ALA A 134 -19.82 -26.69 20.28
C ALA A 134 -18.69 -27.24 19.39
N ASN A 135 -19.01 -28.11 18.42
CA ASN A 135 -18.04 -28.67 17.47
C ASN A 135 -17.55 -27.65 16.42
N GLU A 136 -18.18 -26.48 16.33
CA GLU A 136 -17.73 -25.38 15.47
C GLU A 136 -16.77 -24.42 16.19
N ALA A 137 -16.57 -24.61 17.50
CA ALA A 137 -15.68 -23.77 18.30
C ALA A 137 -14.21 -24.04 17.98
N ILE A 138 -13.42 -22.97 17.89
CA ILE A 138 -11.96 -23.05 17.94
C ILE A 138 -11.53 -22.91 19.41
N THR A 139 -10.67 -23.81 19.89
CA THR A 139 -10.48 -24.06 21.33
C THR A 139 -9.02 -24.26 21.77
N THR A 140 -8.04 -23.97 20.91
CA THR A 140 -6.63 -24.34 21.20
C THR A 140 -5.97 -23.45 22.26
N GLY A 141 -6.52 -22.26 22.52
CA GLY A 141 -5.91 -21.24 23.40
C GLY A 141 -4.87 -20.35 22.71
N ASN A 142 -4.49 -20.67 21.47
CA ASN A 142 -3.67 -19.80 20.61
C ASN A 142 -4.18 -19.93 19.16
N ASP A 143 -5.42 -19.50 18.95
CA ASP A 143 -6.09 -19.68 17.67
C ASP A 143 -5.71 -18.58 16.69
N VAL A 144 -5.32 -18.97 15.47
CA VAL A 144 -4.97 -18.03 14.40
C VAL A 144 -6.01 -18.10 13.30
N ILE A 145 -6.64 -16.96 12.99
CA ILE A 145 -7.63 -16.83 11.92
C ILE A 145 -7.11 -15.88 10.85
N THR A 146 -6.91 -16.37 9.64
CA THR A 146 -6.58 -15.53 8.48
C THR A 146 -7.82 -14.81 7.96
N LEU A 147 -7.72 -13.51 7.71
CA LEU A 147 -8.76 -12.68 7.11
C LEU A 147 -8.77 -12.86 5.60
N ALA A 148 -9.47 -13.89 5.13
CA ALA A 148 -9.49 -14.24 3.72
C ALA A 148 -10.42 -13.39 2.84
N THR A 149 -11.34 -12.62 3.43
CA THR A 149 -12.36 -11.87 2.67
C THR A 149 -12.68 -10.52 3.28
N LEU A 150 -13.12 -9.60 2.44
CA LEU A 150 -13.56 -8.25 2.78
C LEU A 150 -14.79 -8.20 3.68
N GLY A 151 -15.00 -7.02 4.26
CA GLY A 151 -16.20 -6.65 4.98
C GLY A 151 -16.16 -7.11 6.43
N ARG A 152 -17.29 -6.93 7.11
CA ARG A 152 -17.42 -7.20 8.54
C ARG A 152 -17.13 -8.66 8.88
N LYS A 153 -16.43 -8.87 10.00
CA LYS A 153 -16.17 -10.18 10.62
C LYS A 153 -16.54 -10.09 12.09
N TRP A 154 -17.21 -11.12 12.59
CA TRP A 154 -17.71 -11.16 13.96
C TRP A 154 -17.22 -12.42 14.66
N TYR A 155 -16.75 -12.23 15.88
CA TYR A 155 -16.21 -13.28 16.71
C TYR A 155 -16.78 -13.17 18.13
N ILE A 156 -17.10 -14.30 18.75
CA ILE A 156 -17.64 -14.35 20.12
C ILE A 156 -17.00 -15.49 20.91
N CYS A 157 -16.98 -15.37 22.23
CA CYS A 157 -16.79 -16.51 23.11
C CYS A 157 -18.16 -17.08 23.51
N GLY A 158 -18.34 -18.38 23.32
CA GLY A 158 -19.56 -19.10 23.66
C GLY A 158 -19.53 -19.83 25.00
N VAL A 159 -18.56 -19.53 25.87
CA VAL A 159 -18.53 -20.08 27.23
C VAL A 159 -19.49 -19.28 28.11
N ASN A 160 -20.49 -19.97 28.68
CA ASN A 160 -21.49 -19.39 29.59
C ASN A 160 -22.06 -18.05 29.07
N ASP A 161 -21.93 -16.98 29.86
CA ASP A 161 -22.38 -15.62 29.60
C ASP A 161 -21.23 -14.67 29.20
N HIS A 162 -20.07 -15.20 28.80
CA HIS A 162 -18.90 -14.40 28.42
C HIS A 162 -19.20 -13.38 27.32
N CYS A 163 -19.96 -13.76 26.28
CA CYS A 163 -20.37 -12.81 25.23
C CYS A 163 -21.42 -11.81 25.73
N ALA A 164 -22.48 -12.29 26.38
CA ALA A 164 -23.69 -11.50 26.64
C ALA A 164 -23.52 -10.51 27.79
N ASN A 165 -22.91 -10.96 28.89
CA ASN A 165 -22.82 -10.17 30.12
C ASN A 165 -21.44 -9.56 30.32
N TYR A 166 -20.39 -10.19 29.77
CA TYR A 166 -19.02 -9.75 29.97
C TYR A 166 -18.31 -9.29 28.68
N GLY A 167 -19.06 -9.09 27.59
CA GLY A 167 -18.57 -8.41 26.40
C GLY A 167 -17.43 -9.10 25.65
N GLN A 168 -17.22 -10.41 25.83
CA GLN A 168 -16.18 -11.15 25.11
C GLN A 168 -16.61 -11.44 23.66
N LYS A 169 -16.59 -10.38 22.85
CA LYS A 169 -17.02 -10.35 21.46
C LYS A 169 -16.24 -9.28 20.69
N LEU A 170 -15.86 -9.58 19.46
CA LEU A 170 -15.11 -8.69 18.57
C LEU A 170 -15.84 -8.54 17.24
N VAL A 171 -15.97 -7.30 16.76
CA VAL A 171 -16.35 -7.00 15.38
C VAL A 171 -15.25 -6.14 14.75
N ILE A 172 -14.86 -6.51 13.54
CA ILE A 172 -13.89 -5.74 12.73
C ILE A 172 -14.43 -5.57 11.31
N THR A 173 -13.87 -4.61 10.58
CA THR A 173 -14.12 -4.42 9.15
C THR A 173 -12.82 -4.66 8.39
N VAL A 174 -12.86 -5.60 7.44
CA VAL A 174 -11.70 -5.94 6.60
C VAL A 174 -11.79 -5.18 5.28
N LEU A 175 -10.72 -4.48 4.93
CA LEU A 175 -10.57 -3.73 3.68
C LEU A 175 -9.77 -4.53 2.65
N GLU A 176 -9.81 -4.10 1.40
CA GLU A 176 -8.95 -4.64 0.34
C GLU A 176 -7.51 -4.39 0.71
N GLU A 177 -6.64 -5.38 0.48
CA GLU A 177 -5.20 -5.16 0.49
C GLU A 177 -4.93 -4.01 -0.50
N SER A 178 -4.43 -2.89 0.00
CA SER A 178 -4.17 -1.75 -0.87
C SER A 178 -3.14 -2.19 -1.90
N ALA A 179 -3.55 -2.30 -3.16
CA ALA A 179 -2.62 -2.46 -4.26
C ALA A 179 -1.58 -1.34 -4.14
N SER A 180 -0.30 -1.74 -4.18
CA SER A 180 0.89 -0.90 -4.09
C SER A 180 0.67 0.53 -4.60
N PRO A 181 1.17 1.59 -3.93
CA PRO A 181 0.94 2.95 -4.38
C PRO A 181 1.44 3.12 -5.81
N ALA A 182 0.54 3.41 -6.75
CA ALA A 182 0.94 4.03 -8.00
C ALA A 182 1.67 5.35 -7.65
N LEU A 183 2.82 5.59 -8.29
CA LEU A 183 3.68 6.75 -8.06
C LEU A 183 2.86 8.05 -8.05
N ALA A 184 2.62 8.60 -6.86
CA ALA A 184 2.03 9.91 -6.71
C ALA A 184 3.12 10.99 -6.86
N PRO A 185 2.85 12.13 -7.54
CA PRO A 185 3.81 13.23 -7.66
C PRO A 185 4.18 13.80 -6.28
N SER A 186 5.47 13.96 -6.05
CA SER A 186 6.05 14.47 -4.81
C SER A 186 5.67 15.93 -4.55
N ASN A 187 5.16 16.21 -3.33
CA ASN A 187 5.25 17.55 -2.75
C ASN A 187 5.53 17.45 -1.23
N PRO A 188 6.34 18.33 -0.61
CA PRO A 188 6.97 18.03 0.67
C PRO A 188 6.30 18.66 1.90
N THR A 189 6.44 17.94 3.02
CA THR A 189 6.57 18.41 4.43
C THR A 189 5.33 18.35 5.34
N ALA A 190 5.34 17.38 6.26
CA ALA A 190 5.01 17.55 7.69
C ALA A 190 5.59 16.37 8.51
N PRO A 191 6.03 16.56 9.78
CA PRO A 191 6.73 15.53 10.54
C PRO A 191 5.77 14.58 11.28
N ALA A 192 6.07 13.28 11.27
CA ALA A 192 5.34 12.25 12.00
C ALA A 192 5.89 12.07 13.44
N PRO A 193 5.04 11.70 14.43
CA PRO A 193 5.46 11.43 15.80
C PRO A 193 6.05 10.02 15.94
N ASN A 194 6.93 9.88 16.92
CA ASN A 194 7.68 8.66 17.21
C ASN A 194 6.81 7.62 17.94
N SER A 195 6.68 6.43 17.36
CA SER A 195 6.26 5.21 18.08
C SER A 195 7.31 4.13 17.85
N ALA A 196 7.91 3.66 18.94
CA ALA A 196 8.95 2.63 18.92
C ALA A 196 8.33 1.26 18.65
N HIS A 197 8.65 0.65 17.50
CA HIS A 197 8.33 -0.73 17.19
C HIS A 197 9.53 -1.65 17.50
N GLY A 198 9.30 -2.65 18.35
CA GLY A 198 10.21 -3.78 18.49
C GLY A 198 10.19 -4.62 17.23
N ILE A 199 11.27 -4.57 16.45
CA ILE A 199 11.42 -5.33 15.20
C ILE A 199 11.87 -6.76 15.56
N SER A 200 10.93 -7.71 15.53
CA SER A 200 11.29 -9.13 15.44
C SER A 200 11.78 -9.39 14.02
N GLY A 201 13.10 -9.40 13.84
CA GLY A 201 13.73 -9.57 12.53
C GLY A 201 13.41 -10.93 11.92
N SER A 202 12.50 -10.95 10.95
CA SER A 202 12.23 -12.12 10.11
C SER A 202 13.52 -12.53 9.38
N ARG A 203 13.82 -13.83 9.34
CA ARG A 203 14.95 -14.44 8.59
C ARG A 203 15.13 -13.90 7.17
N TYR A 204 14.05 -13.46 6.53
CA TYR A 204 14.09 -12.81 5.22
C TYR A 204 14.83 -11.46 5.22
N GLN A 205 14.67 -10.67 6.27
CA GLN A 205 15.37 -9.39 6.43
C GLN A 205 16.89 -9.59 6.55
N LEU A 206 17.30 -10.64 7.26
CA LEU A 206 18.71 -11.03 7.36
C LEU A 206 19.28 -11.52 6.02
N LEU A 207 18.50 -12.29 5.25
CA LEU A 207 18.91 -12.76 3.92
C LEU A 207 19.05 -11.60 2.93
N MET A 208 18.14 -10.63 2.96
CA MET A 208 18.22 -9.45 2.12
C MET A 208 19.41 -8.56 2.50
N ALA A 209 19.64 -8.36 3.80
CA ALA A 209 20.83 -7.64 4.28
C ALA A 209 22.14 -8.33 3.85
N ALA A 210 22.20 -9.67 3.92
CA ALA A 210 23.36 -10.43 3.47
C ALA A 210 23.59 -10.31 1.95
N MET A 211 22.54 -10.39 1.15
CA MET A 211 22.62 -10.24 -0.31
C MET A 211 23.11 -8.84 -0.72
N VAL A 212 22.65 -7.80 -0.01
CA VAL A 212 23.10 -6.42 -0.21
C VAL A 212 24.57 -6.25 0.18
N ALA A 213 24.99 -6.82 1.32
CA ALA A 213 26.39 -6.78 1.75
C ALA A 213 27.33 -7.49 0.74
N LEU A 214 26.89 -8.63 0.19
CA LEU A 214 27.65 -9.35 -0.84
C LEU A 214 27.76 -8.57 -2.16
N ALA A 215 26.71 -7.84 -2.54
CA ALA A 215 26.74 -6.97 -3.72
C ALA A 215 27.70 -5.78 -3.54
N PHE A 216 27.80 -5.20 -2.35
CA PHE A 216 28.78 -4.14 -2.05
C PHE A 216 30.23 -4.63 -2.05
N LEU A 217 30.47 -5.90 -1.72
CA LEU A 217 31.80 -6.51 -1.76
C LEU A 217 32.25 -6.88 -3.20
N ALA A 218 31.35 -6.83 -4.17
CA ALA A 218 31.61 -7.17 -5.57
C ALA A 218 31.89 -5.95 -6.48
N ILE A 219 31.97 -4.74 -5.90
CA ILE A 219 32.27 -3.46 -6.57
C ILE A 219 33.65 -2.96 -6.15
#